data_AF-A0A5B9MJK9-F1
#
_entry.id   AF-A0A5B9MJK9-F1
#
_cell.length_a   1.000
_cell.length_b   1.000
_cell.length_c   1.000
_cell.angle_alpha   90.00
_cell.angle_beta   90.00
_cell.angle_gamma   90.00
#
_symmetry.space_group_name_H-M   'P 1'
#
loop_
_entity.id
_entity.type
_entity.pdbx_description
1 polymer ?
#
loop_
_entity_poly.entity_id
_entity_poly.type
_entity_poly.pdbx_seq_one_letter_code
_entity_poly.pdbx_strand_id
1 'polypeptide(L)'
;MAFPIRRAIDQKRGREWVASQSGHVSFSCKYNALTNEWDHNASPNAPGWLIDAVGIDFFDTVDTVVLDNMEVTDLSPITDLYSLRQLAIHIEIDDKLNFAPLAELPNLELVYLDYTDISAERLAELRDLLPNVRVDATNHPPPD
;
A
#
# COMPACT_ATOMS: atom_id res chain seq x y z
N MET A 1 2.12 1.82 -27.81
CA MET A 1 1.51 2.41 -26.60
C MET A 1 0.68 1.31 -25.92
N ALA A 2 1.15 0.77 -24.78
CA ALA A 2 0.49 -0.34 -24.05
C ALA A 2 0.42 -0.08 -22.52
N PHE A 3 0.78 1.13 -22.10
CA PHE A 3 1.03 1.48 -20.71
C PHE A 3 -0.19 1.30 -19.76
N PRO A 4 -1.44 1.64 -20.15
CA PRO A 4 -2.58 1.50 -19.26
C PRO A 4 -2.95 0.04 -18.99
N ILE A 5 -2.85 -0.83 -20.00
CA ILE A 5 -3.18 -2.26 -19.89
C ILE A 5 -2.16 -2.95 -18.98
N ARG A 6 -0.86 -2.69 -19.21
CA ARG A 6 0.20 -3.30 -18.40
C ARG A 6 0.07 -2.92 -16.93
N ARG A 7 -0.12 -1.63 -16.65
CA ARG A 7 -0.37 -1.10 -15.30
C ARG A 7 -1.56 -1.79 -14.63
N ALA A 8 -2.69 -1.92 -15.33
CA ALA A 8 -3.88 -2.56 -14.78
C ALA A 8 -3.65 -4.05 -14.45
N ILE A 9 -2.91 -4.77 -15.30
CA ILE A 9 -2.56 -6.17 -15.06
C ILE A 9 -1.63 -6.31 -13.85
N ASP A 10 -0.59 -5.48 -13.77
CA ASP A 10 0.33 -5.50 -12.63
C ASP A 10 -0.44 -5.13 -11.34
N GLN A 11 -1.21 -4.05 -11.32
CA GLN A 11 -2.01 -3.66 -10.15
C GLN A 11 -2.95 -4.77 -9.69
N LYS A 12 -3.62 -5.47 -10.62
CA LYS A 12 -4.46 -6.62 -10.27
C LYS A 12 -3.67 -7.70 -9.53
N ARG A 13 -2.46 -8.03 -10.00
CA ARG A 13 -1.56 -8.98 -9.32
C ARG A 13 -1.16 -8.48 -7.93
N GLY A 14 -0.83 -7.20 -7.80
CA GLY A 14 -0.54 -6.59 -6.49
C GLY A 14 -1.73 -6.69 -5.54
N ARG A 15 -2.95 -6.43 -6.00
CA ARG A 15 -4.17 -6.58 -5.17
C ARG A 15 -4.47 -8.02 -4.79
N GLU A 16 -4.27 -8.96 -5.70
CA GLU A 16 -4.44 -10.39 -5.42
C GLU A 16 -3.43 -10.85 -4.36
N TRP A 17 -2.21 -10.33 -4.42
CA TRP A 17 -1.24 -10.55 -3.35
C TRP A 17 -1.71 -9.94 -2.03
N VAL A 18 -2.17 -8.68 -1.99
CA VAL A 18 -2.71 -8.07 -0.76
C VAL A 18 -3.85 -8.91 -0.18
N ALA A 19 -4.77 -9.38 -1.03
CA ALA A 19 -5.86 -10.25 -0.62
C ALA A 19 -5.38 -11.63 -0.11
N SER A 20 -4.28 -12.16 -0.66
CA SER A 20 -3.65 -13.39 -0.16
C SER A 20 -3.07 -13.22 1.24
N GLN A 21 -2.64 -12.00 1.57
CA GLN A 21 -2.23 -11.57 2.91
C GLN A 21 -3.43 -11.14 3.76
N SER A 22 -4.66 -11.56 3.42
CA SER A 22 -5.91 -11.13 4.07
C SER A 22 -6.03 -9.61 4.31
N GLY A 23 -5.30 -8.81 3.54
CA GLY A 23 -5.29 -7.37 3.64
C GLY A 23 -6.34 -6.74 2.75
N HIS A 24 -6.40 -5.41 2.82
CA HIS A 24 -7.40 -4.63 2.11
C HIS A 24 -6.75 -3.47 1.36
N VAL A 25 -7.42 -3.05 0.28
CA VAL A 25 -6.99 -1.91 -0.53
C VAL A 25 -8.08 -0.86 -0.61
N SER A 26 -7.68 0.39 -0.63
CA SER A 26 -8.54 1.52 -0.97
C SER A 26 -8.10 2.11 -2.30
N PHE A 27 -9.09 2.38 -3.16
CA PHE A 27 -8.86 2.98 -4.46
C PHE A 27 -8.90 4.50 -4.37
N SER A 28 -8.20 5.17 -5.29
CA SER A 28 -8.02 6.61 -5.30
C SER A 28 -9.32 7.39 -5.39
N CYS A 29 -10.36 6.85 -6.06
CA CYS A 29 -11.66 7.52 -6.13
C CYS A 29 -12.34 7.71 -4.76
N LYS A 30 -11.98 6.89 -3.76
CA LYS A 30 -12.56 6.96 -2.41
C LYS A 30 -11.96 8.06 -1.55
N TYR A 31 -10.85 8.66 -1.98
CA TYR A 31 -10.19 9.71 -1.21
C TYR A 31 -10.40 11.07 -1.88
N ASN A 32 -11.00 12.01 -1.14
CA ASN A 32 -11.15 13.38 -1.59
C ASN A 32 -10.00 14.24 -1.06
N ALA A 33 -9.03 14.52 -1.92
CA ALA A 33 -7.87 15.35 -1.56
C ALA A 33 -8.22 16.81 -1.23
N LEU A 34 -9.39 17.33 -1.62
CA LEU A 34 -9.83 18.70 -1.31
C LEU A 34 -10.41 18.81 0.10
N THR A 35 -11.13 17.78 0.55
CA THR A 35 -11.78 17.77 1.87
C THR A 35 -11.01 16.95 2.90
N ASN A 36 -10.01 16.16 2.48
CA ASN A 36 -9.29 15.20 3.31
C ASN A 36 -10.24 14.17 3.96
N GLU A 37 -11.25 13.75 3.20
CA GLU A 37 -12.29 12.82 3.64
C GLU A 37 -12.34 11.57 2.75
N TRP A 38 -12.75 10.47 3.37
CA TRP A 38 -12.96 9.19 2.70
C TRP A 38 -14.44 9.00 2.36
N ASP A 39 -14.75 8.96 1.06
CA ASP A 39 -16.07 8.59 0.56
C ASP A 39 -16.09 7.09 0.23
N HIS A 40 -16.71 6.33 1.12
CA HIS A 40 -16.85 4.89 0.98
C HIS A 40 -17.85 4.49 -0.11
N ASN A 41 -18.70 5.43 -0.55
CA ASN A 41 -19.68 5.25 -1.63
C ASN A 41 -19.15 5.69 -2.99
N ALA A 42 -17.96 6.31 -3.05
CA ALA A 42 -17.35 6.67 -4.31
C ALA A 42 -17.04 5.43 -5.13
N SER A 43 -17.28 5.54 -6.43
CA SER A 43 -17.06 4.49 -7.42
C SER A 43 -16.29 5.09 -8.60
N PRO A 44 -15.47 4.29 -9.30
CA PRO A 44 -14.79 4.76 -10.50
C PRO A 44 -15.79 5.35 -11.50
N ASN A 45 -15.34 6.34 -12.27
CA ASN A 45 -16.16 6.97 -13.31
C ASN A 45 -16.30 6.05 -14.55
N ALA A 46 -16.93 4.90 -14.37
CA ALA A 46 -17.21 3.90 -15.38
C ALA A 46 -18.51 3.14 -15.08
N PRO A 47 -19.28 2.70 -16.09
CA PRO A 47 -20.46 1.88 -15.87
C PRO A 47 -20.11 0.54 -15.19
N GLY A 48 -20.97 0.07 -14.28
CA GLY A 48 -20.76 -1.19 -13.55
C GLY A 48 -20.51 -2.40 -14.47
N TRP A 49 -21.30 -2.55 -15.53
CA TRP A 49 -21.13 -3.64 -16.50
C TRP A 49 -19.74 -3.68 -17.15
N LEU A 50 -19.09 -2.52 -17.29
CA LEU A 50 -17.77 -2.42 -17.89
C LEU A 50 -16.69 -2.76 -16.86
N ILE A 51 -16.84 -2.29 -15.62
CA ILE A 51 -15.98 -2.69 -14.49
C ILE A 51 -16.05 -4.21 -14.30
N ASP A 52 -17.24 -4.81 -14.36
CA ASP A 52 -17.43 -6.26 -14.25
C ASP A 52 -16.75 -7.02 -15.40
N ALA A 53 -16.74 -6.45 -16.60
CA ALA A 53 -16.17 -7.09 -17.79
C ALA A 53 -14.63 -7.02 -17.84
N VAL A 54 -14.02 -5.90 -17.43
CA VAL A 54 -12.57 -5.68 -17.60
C VAL A 54 -11.78 -5.48 -16.31
N GLY A 55 -12.46 -5.29 -15.18
CA GLY A 55 -11.87 -5.08 -13.86
C GLY A 55 -11.68 -3.62 -13.48
N ILE A 56 -11.78 -3.34 -12.17
CA ILE A 56 -11.61 -2.01 -11.57
C ILE A 56 -10.20 -1.43 -11.78
N ASP A 57 -9.17 -2.27 -11.90
CA ASP A 57 -7.77 -1.85 -12.07
C ASP A 57 -7.49 -1.05 -13.34
N PHE A 58 -8.41 -1.16 -14.30
CA PHE A 58 -8.35 -0.38 -15.52
C PHE A 58 -8.79 1.08 -15.28
N PHE A 59 -9.78 1.28 -14.41
CA PHE A 59 -10.47 2.55 -14.21
C PHE A 59 -9.99 3.32 -12.99
N ASP A 60 -9.35 2.64 -12.06
CA ASP A 60 -8.90 3.24 -10.81
C ASP A 60 -7.56 2.67 -10.37
N THR A 61 -6.88 3.40 -9.50
CA THR A 61 -5.59 3.05 -8.94
C THR A 61 -5.69 2.78 -7.46
N VAL A 62 -4.93 1.80 -6.97
CA VAL A 62 -4.79 1.57 -5.53
C VAL A 62 -3.94 2.67 -4.93
N ASP A 63 -4.47 3.33 -3.92
CA ASP A 63 -3.85 4.46 -3.22
C ASP A 63 -3.34 4.06 -1.84
N THR A 64 -4.11 3.21 -1.14
CA THR A 64 -3.79 2.76 0.21
C THR A 64 -3.88 1.24 0.32
N VAL A 65 -2.94 0.64 1.04
CA VAL A 65 -2.91 -0.77 1.41
C VAL A 65 -2.86 -0.88 2.92
N VAL A 66 -3.66 -1.79 3.46
CA VAL A 66 -3.63 -2.17 4.88
C VAL A 66 -3.37 -3.67 4.95
N LEU A 67 -2.35 -4.06 5.70
CA LEU A 67 -1.97 -5.44 6.00
C LEU A 67 -2.15 -5.67 7.50
N ASP A 68 -3.27 -6.26 7.88
CA ASP A 68 -3.71 -6.38 9.28
C ASP A 68 -3.99 -7.83 9.71
N ASN A 69 -3.86 -8.80 8.79
CA ASN A 69 -4.22 -10.18 9.04
C ASN A 69 -3.21 -11.12 8.37
N MET A 70 -2.51 -11.99 9.12
CA MET A 70 -1.42 -12.91 8.69
C MET A 70 0.00 -12.35 8.89
N GLU A 71 0.99 -13.11 8.43
CA GLU A 71 2.43 -12.80 8.45
C GLU A 71 2.87 -12.35 7.05
N VAL A 72 3.61 -11.24 6.96
CA VAL A 72 4.18 -10.75 5.71
C VAL A 72 5.65 -11.13 5.65
N THR A 73 6.01 -11.97 4.68
CA THR A 73 7.38 -12.48 4.51
C THR A 73 8.10 -11.92 3.28
N ASP A 74 7.36 -11.41 2.29
CA ASP A 74 7.89 -10.80 1.08
C ASP A 74 7.02 -9.63 0.61
N LEU A 75 7.62 -8.45 0.55
CA LEU A 75 6.98 -7.22 0.08
C LEU A 75 7.17 -7.01 -1.44
N SER A 76 7.94 -7.83 -2.14
CA SER A 76 8.23 -7.65 -3.58
C SER A 76 6.97 -7.42 -4.44
N PRO A 77 5.84 -8.13 -4.22
CA PRO A 77 4.64 -7.93 -5.03
C PRO A 77 3.95 -6.57 -4.83
N ILE A 78 4.29 -5.82 -3.77
CA ILE A 78 3.69 -4.50 -3.53
C ILE A 78 4.10 -3.47 -4.60
N THR A 79 5.24 -3.70 -5.27
CA THR A 79 5.81 -2.85 -6.34
C THR A 79 4.90 -2.76 -7.56
N ASP A 80 3.96 -3.69 -7.70
CA ASP A 80 2.92 -3.65 -8.73
C ASP A 80 1.87 -2.55 -8.51
N LEU A 81 1.78 -2.02 -7.29
CA LEU A 81 0.88 -0.94 -6.91
C LEU A 81 1.58 0.41 -7.12
N TYR A 82 1.87 0.74 -8.39
CA TYR A 82 2.64 1.94 -8.77
C TYR A 82 2.12 3.27 -8.20
N SER A 83 0.82 3.37 -7.95
CA SER A 83 0.16 4.56 -7.42
C SER A 83 -0.03 4.54 -5.91
N LEU A 84 0.52 3.54 -5.21
CA LEU A 84 0.42 3.42 -3.77
C LEU A 84 1.08 4.61 -3.08
N ARG A 85 0.32 5.27 -2.18
CA ARG A 85 0.76 6.41 -1.39
C ARG A 85 0.89 6.07 0.09
N GLN A 86 0.03 5.17 0.58
CA GLN A 86 -0.01 4.81 1.99
C GLN A 86 0.03 3.30 2.16
N LEU A 87 0.95 2.84 3.00
CA LEU A 87 1.03 1.45 3.46
C LEU A 87 0.87 1.43 4.98
N ALA A 88 -0.12 0.70 5.47
CA ALA A 88 -0.25 0.39 6.88
C ALA A 88 -0.02 -1.11 7.11
N ILE A 89 0.85 -1.43 8.06
CA ILE A 89 1.11 -2.79 8.53
C ILE A 89 0.75 -2.81 10.02
N HIS A 90 -0.20 -3.68 10.37
CA HIS A 90 -0.79 -3.80 11.70
C HIS A 90 -0.55 -5.18 12.34
N ILE A 91 0.49 -5.87 11.89
CA ILE A 91 0.85 -7.25 12.25
C ILE A 91 2.32 -7.30 12.65
N GLU A 92 2.66 -8.27 13.49
CA GLU A 92 4.06 -8.58 13.82
C GLU A 92 4.84 -8.87 12.52
N ILE A 93 6.01 -8.24 12.38
CA ILE A 93 6.88 -8.44 11.21
C ILE A 93 8.05 -9.34 11.60
N ASP A 94 8.45 -10.24 10.69
CA ASP A 94 9.70 -10.99 10.89
C ASP A 94 10.89 -10.02 10.81
N ASP A 95 11.84 -10.21 11.73
CA ASP A 95 13.07 -9.41 11.80
C ASP A 95 13.89 -9.42 10.50
N LYS A 96 13.67 -10.36 9.57
CA LYS A 96 14.35 -10.49 8.27
C LYS A 96 13.51 -9.94 7.12
N LEU A 97 12.32 -9.40 7.37
CA LEU A 97 11.48 -8.82 6.34
C LEU A 97 12.27 -7.77 5.56
N ASN A 98 12.29 -7.93 4.23
CA ASN A 98 13.02 -7.03 3.35
C ASN A 98 12.14 -5.86 2.95
N PHE A 99 12.50 -4.66 3.40
CA PHE A 99 11.79 -3.42 3.04
C PHE A 99 12.31 -2.75 1.76
N ALA A 100 13.39 -3.24 1.14
CA ALA A 100 13.93 -2.69 -0.10
C ALA A 100 12.89 -2.45 -1.21
N PRO A 101 11.86 -3.32 -1.41
CA PRO A 101 10.82 -3.09 -2.42
C PRO A 101 10.06 -1.77 -2.23
N LEU A 102 9.95 -1.25 -1.01
CA LEU A 102 9.25 0.02 -0.75
C LEU A 102 9.95 1.22 -1.38
N ALA A 103 11.28 1.15 -1.59
CA ALA A 103 12.03 2.19 -2.25
C ALA A 103 11.77 2.26 -3.78
N GLU A 104 11.15 1.22 -4.34
CA GLU A 104 10.78 1.16 -5.75
C GLU A 104 9.41 1.83 -6.03
N LEU A 105 8.66 2.20 -4.97
CA LEU A 105 7.35 2.83 -5.09
C LEU A 105 7.49 4.36 -5.25
N PRO A 106 7.25 4.92 -6.44
CA PRO A 106 7.58 6.31 -6.74
C PRO A 106 6.64 7.32 -6.08
N ASN A 107 5.47 6.88 -5.60
CA ASN A 107 4.44 7.74 -5.01
C ASN A 107 4.22 7.45 -3.52
N LEU A 108 5.03 6.57 -2.91
CA LEU A 108 4.87 6.24 -1.50
C LEU A 108 5.21 7.45 -0.64
N GLU A 109 4.26 7.87 0.20
CA GLU A 109 4.37 9.06 1.05
C GLU A 109 4.42 8.68 2.53
N LEU A 110 3.81 7.54 2.89
CA LEU A 110 3.54 7.21 4.28
C LEU A 110 3.55 5.69 4.51
N VAL A 111 4.29 5.28 5.54
CA VAL A 111 4.31 3.92 6.07
C VAL A 111 3.95 3.98 7.56
N TYR A 112 2.89 3.28 7.94
CA TYR A 112 2.49 3.06 9.32
C TYR A 112 2.84 1.63 9.74
N LEU A 113 3.55 1.49 10.85
CA LEU A 113 3.99 0.22 11.43
C LEU A 113 3.48 0.10 12.88
N ASP A 114 2.19 -0.14 13.04
CA ASP A 114 1.59 -0.32 14.36
C ASP A 114 1.54 -1.79 14.72
N TYR A 115 1.76 -2.16 15.98
CA TYR A 115 1.72 -3.57 16.41
C TYR A 115 2.69 -4.50 15.65
N THR A 116 3.81 -3.96 15.16
CA THR A 116 4.79 -4.70 14.35
C THR A 116 5.95 -5.28 15.14
N ASP A 117 6.15 -4.85 16.39
CA ASP A 117 7.33 -5.15 17.23
C ASP A 117 8.68 -4.85 16.55
N ILE A 118 8.68 -3.93 15.57
CA ILE A 118 9.91 -3.47 14.91
C ILE A 118 10.87 -2.81 15.91
N SER A 119 12.14 -3.23 15.88
CA SER A 119 13.18 -2.64 16.73
C SER A 119 13.53 -1.20 16.31
N ALA A 120 14.10 -0.43 17.24
CA ALA A 120 14.56 0.94 17.01
C ALA A 120 15.58 1.01 15.87
N GLU A 121 16.50 0.06 15.83
CA GLU A 121 17.55 -0.05 14.83
C GLU A 121 16.96 -0.33 13.45
N ARG A 122 16.02 -1.28 13.36
CA ARG A 122 15.33 -1.58 12.10
C ARG A 122 14.48 -0.41 11.61
N LEU A 123 13.83 0.31 12.51
CA LEU A 123 13.08 1.51 12.17
C LEU A 123 13.99 2.62 11.63
N ALA A 124 15.20 2.78 12.18
CA ALA A 124 16.20 3.72 11.67
C ALA A 124 16.69 3.31 10.27
N GLU A 125 17.02 2.02 10.06
CA GLU A 125 17.40 1.49 8.74
C GLU A 125 16.31 1.75 7.69
N LEU A 126 15.04 1.55 8.05
CA LEU A 126 13.90 1.81 7.16
C LEU A 126 13.78 3.30 6.80
N ARG A 127 14.01 4.20 7.75
CA ARG A 127 14.01 5.65 7.52
C ARG A 127 15.16 6.09 6.62
N ASP A 128 16.32 5.48 6.77
CA ASP A 128 17.48 5.72 5.88
C ASP A 128 17.24 5.19 4.47
N LEU A 129 16.55 4.05 4.34
CA LEU A 129 16.14 3.48 3.05
C LEU A 129 15.10 4.37 2.33
N LEU A 130 14.19 4.99 3.10
CA LEU A 130 13.06 5.76 2.59
C LEU A 130 13.13 7.23 3.05
N PRO A 131 14.16 8.00 2.65
CA PRO A 131 14.44 9.32 3.24
C PRO A 131 13.36 10.37 2.95
N ASN A 132 12.49 10.13 1.96
CA ASN A 132 11.40 11.03 1.56
C ASN A 132 10.01 10.51 1.96
N VAL A 133 9.93 9.36 2.64
CA VAL A 133 8.68 8.74 3.07
C VAL A 133 8.55 8.94 4.56
N ARG A 134 7.37 9.38 5.02
CA ARG A 134 7.11 9.45 6.45
C ARG A 134 6.91 8.03 7.00
N VAL A 135 7.68 7.66 8.01
CA VAL A 135 7.60 6.35 8.66
C VAL A 135 7.26 6.53 10.14
N ASP A 136 6.04 6.14 10.50
CA ASP A 136 5.48 6.22 11.84
C ASP A 136 5.28 4.80 12.41
N ALA A 137 5.68 4.60 13.67
CA ALA A 137 5.49 3.34 14.40
C ALA A 137 5.04 3.65 15.83
N THR A 138 3.81 3.27 16.20
CA THR A 138 3.22 3.66 17.50
C THR A 138 3.75 2.88 18.72
N ASN A 139 4.45 1.75 18.51
CA ASN A 139 5.04 0.96 19.59
C ASN A 139 6.40 1.48 20.10
N HIS A 140 6.92 2.59 19.56
CA HIS A 140 8.17 3.18 20.03
C HIS A 140 7.89 4.50 20.77
N PRO A 141 8.24 4.63 22.07
CA PRO A 141 8.17 5.92 22.74
C PRO A 141 9.09 6.93 22.04
N PRO A 142 8.78 8.24 22.02
CA PRO A 142 9.70 9.24 21.45
C PRO A 142 11.08 9.09 22.11
N PRO A 143 12.19 9.22 21.34
CA PRO A 143 13.52 9.23 21.93
C PRO A 143 13.63 10.41 22.91
N ASP A 144 14.07 10.12 24.14
CA ASP A 144 14.44 11.12 25.15
C ASP A 144 15.60 12.02 24.66
#